data_AF-A0A9E2VJR4-F1
#
_entry.id   AF-A0A9E2VJR4-F1
#
_cell.length_a   1.000
_cell.length_b   1.000
_cell.length_c   1.000
_cell.angle_alpha   90.00
_cell.angle_beta   90.00
_cell.angle_gamma   90.00
#
_symmetry.space_group_name_H-M   'P 1'
#
loop_
_entity.id
_entity.type
_entity.pdbx_description
1 polymer ?
#
loop_
_entity_poly.entity_id
_entity_poly.type
_entity_poly.pdbx_seq_one_letter_code
_entity_poly.pdbx_strand_id
1 'polypeptide(L)'
;TQNIMVQVDNDVTKAQSDFERVDATRQARLYAQDALDAEQKKLENGKSTSFIVLQLQSNLTSARSDEIRALADYNNDLAQLSLDEGTALEHAHVQLRLK
;
A
#
# COMPACT_ATOMS: atom_id res chain seq x y z
N THR A 1 5.29 16.98 25.48
CA THR A 1 6.06 15.72 25.33
C THR A 1 5.16 14.50 25.19
N GLN A 2 4.11 14.32 26.00
CA GLN A 2 3.14 13.22 25.83
C GLN A 2 2.52 13.14 24.42
N ASN A 3 2.18 14.28 23.80
CA ASN A 3 1.51 14.29 22.50
C ASN A 3 2.39 13.76 21.34
N ILE A 4 3.68 14.12 21.33
CA ILE A 4 4.62 13.76 20.27
C ILE A 4 4.92 12.25 20.26
N MET A 5 5.12 11.63 21.43
CA MET A 5 5.32 10.17 21.50
C MET A 5 4.09 9.39 21.03
N VAL A 6 2.89 9.87 21.34
CA VAL A 6 1.65 9.25 20.86
C VAL A 6 1.49 9.41 19.35
N GLN A 7 1.90 10.54 18.77
CA GLN A 7 1.91 10.73 17.32
C GLN A 7 2.85 9.75 16.61
N VAL A 8 4.09 9.63 17.09
CA VAL A 8 5.07 8.69 16.52
C VAL A 8 4.57 7.24 16.61
N ASP A 9 3.97 6.82 17.73
CA ASP A 9 3.44 5.46 17.89
C ASP A 9 2.25 5.17 16.96
N ASN A 10 1.38 6.17 16.76
CA ASN A 10 0.29 6.08 15.80
C ASN A 10 0.81 5.98 14.36
N ASP A 11 1.82 6.76 14.00
CA ASP A 11 2.41 6.78 12.66
C ASP A 11 3.12 5.45 12.34
N VAL A 12 3.84 4.86 13.31
CA VAL A 12 4.43 3.53 13.19
C VAL A 12 3.33 2.48 12.95
N THR A 13 2.26 2.52 13.74
CA THR A 13 1.15 1.57 13.60
C THR A 13 0.45 1.70 12.25
N LYS A 14 0.30 2.94 11.76
CA LYS A 14 -0.28 3.23 10.45
C LYS A 14 0.61 2.70 9.32
N ALA A 15 1.90 3.00 9.35
CA ALA A 15 2.86 2.52 8.36
C ALA A 15 2.92 0.98 8.32
N GLN A 16 2.85 0.31 9.47
CA GLN A 16 2.79 -1.16 9.54
C GLN A 16 1.52 -1.71 8.88
N SER A 17 0.37 -1.10 9.15
CA SER A 17 -0.91 -1.49 8.54
C SER A 17 -0.91 -1.27 7.02
N ASP A 18 -0.31 -0.17 6.56
CA ASP A 18 -0.20 0.14 5.14
C ASP A 18 0.80 -0.77 4.42
N PHE A 19 1.85 -1.22 5.11
CA PHE A 19 2.74 -2.27 4.59
C PHE A 19 2.00 -3.60 4.36
N GLU A 20 1.15 -4.02 5.29
CA GLU A 20 0.33 -5.22 5.12
C GLU A 20 -0.68 -5.06 3.97
N ARG A 21 -1.25 -3.85 3.82
CA ARG A 21 -2.13 -3.50 2.70
C ARG A 21 -1.42 -3.58 1.34
N VAL A 22 -0.15 -3.20 1.28
CA VAL A 22 0.69 -3.37 0.07
C VAL A 22 0.81 -4.84 -0.30
N ASP A 23 1.13 -5.73 0.64
CA ASP A 23 1.26 -7.15 0.29
C ASP A 23 -0.10 -7.76 -0.12
N ALA A 24 -1.18 -7.42 0.58
CA ALA A 24 -2.52 -7.89 0.23
C ALA A 24 -2.94 -7.47 -1.19
N THR A 25 -2.73 -6.20 -1.56
CA THR A 25 -3.05 -5.68 -2.90
C THR A 25 -2.15 -6.27 -3.98
N ARG A 26 -0.87 -6.53 -3.67
CA ARG A 26 0.05 -7.28 -4.54
C ARG A 26 -0.45 -8.69 -4.83
N GLN A 27 -0.89 -9.43 -3.80
CA GLN A 27 -1.46 -10.77 -4.00
C GLN A 27 -2.74 -10.71 -4.84
N ALA A 28 -3.62 -9.73 -4.58
CA ALA A 28 -4.83 -9.52 -5.38
C ALA A 28 -4.52 -9.27 -6.86
N ARG A 29 -3.49 -8.46 -7.17
CA ARG A 29 -3.02 -8.27 -8.55
C ARG A 29 -2.54 -9.58 -9.18
N LEU A 30 -1.74 -10.36 -8.45
CA LEU A 30 -1.22 -11.64 -8.95
C LEU A 30 -2.37 -12.60 -9.28
N TYR A 31 -3.34 -12.75 -8.38
CA TYR A 31 -4.53 -13.57 -8.64
C TYR A 31 -5.35 -13.09 -9.83
N ALA A 32 -5.52 -11.78 -9.99
CA ALA A 32 -6.22 -11.21 -11.14
C ALA A 32 -5.48 -11.47 -12.47
N GLN A 33 -4.14 -11.47 -12.44
CA GLN A 33 -3.31 -11.81 -13.59
C GLN A 33 -3.47 -13.29 -13.96
N ASP A 34 -3.35 -14.19 -12.97
CA ASP A 34 -3.50 -15.63 -13.20
C ASP A 34 -4.91 -15.98 -13.74
N ALA A 35 -5.94 -15.31 -13.22
CA ALA A 35 -7.31 -15.46 -13.71
C ALA A 35 -7.45 -15.01 -15.17
N LEU A 36 -6.86 -13.88 -15.54
CA LEU A 36 -6.86 -13.40 -16.92
C LEU A 36 -6.14 -14.39 -17.85
N ASP A 37 -4.95 -14.86 -17.46
CA ASP A 37 -4.15 -15.79 -18.25
C ASP A 37 -4.89 -17.13 -18.46
N ALA A 38 -5.58 -17.62 -17.42
CA ALA A 38 -6.41 -18.82 -17.51
C ALA A 38 -7.60 -18.64 -18.46
N GLU A 39 -8.24 -17.47 -18.42
CA GLU A 39 -9.41 -17.19 -19.25
C GLU A 39 -9.04 -16.96 -20.71
N GLN A 40 -7.89 -16.33 -20.99
CA GLN A 40 -7.35 -16.20 -22.35
C GLN A 40 -7.14 -17.58 -22.98
N LYS A 41 -6.56 -18.53 -22.25
CA LYS A 41 -6.41 -19.92 -22.71
C LYS A 41 -7.76 -20.59 -22.99
N LYS A 42 -8.79 -20.32 -22.20
CA LYS A 42 -10.14 -20.84 -22.48
C LYS A 42 -10.72 -20.22 -23.75
N LEU A 43 -10.52 -18.93 -23.97
CA LEU A 43 -10.99 -18.22 -25.16
C LEU A 43 -10.34 -18.80 -26.42
N GLU A 44 -9.02 -19.03 -26.41
CA GLU A 44 -8.28 -19.65 -27.51
C GLU A 44 -8.81 -21.05 -27.87
N ASN A 45 -9.27 -21.80 -26.85
CA ASN A 45 -9.88 -23.11 -27.02
C ASN A 45 -11.40 -23.06 -27.30
N GLY A 46 -11.98 -21.87 -27.52
CA GLY A 46 -13.40 -21.68 -27.82
C GLY A 46 -14.34 -21.95 -26.64
N LYS A 47 -13.82 -22.00 -25.40
CA LYS A 47 -14.58 -22.28 -24.16
C LYS A 47 -14.94 -21.03 -23.35
N SER A 48 -14.66 -19.85 -23.91
CA SER A 48 -14.96 -18.55 -23.28
C SER A 48 -15.35 -17.52 -24.35
N THR A 49 -15.69 -16.31 -23.90
CA THR A 49 -16.03 -15.19 -24.77
C THR A 49 -15.11 -14.00 -24.51
N SER A 50 -14.91 -13.17 -25.52
CA SER A 50 -14.12 -11.93 -25.40
C SER A 50 -14.65 -11.01 -24.30
N PHE A 51 -15.95 -11.04 -24.02
CA PHE A 51 -16.55 -10.29 -22.92
C PHE A 51 -15.96 -10.66 -21.55
N ILE A 52 -15.80 -11.96 -21.25
CA ILE A 52 -15.23 -12.41 -19.96
C ILE A 52 -13.76 -12.00 -19.86
N VAL A 53 -13.00 -12.13 -20.95
CA VAL A 53 -11.59 -11.68 -20.99
C VAL A 53 -11.48 -10.18 -20.74
N LEU A 54 -12.32 -9.36 -21.38
CA LEU A 54 -12.35 -7.91 -21.14
C LEU A 54 -12.71 -7.56 -19.69
N GLN A 55 -13.66 -8.29 -19.09
CA GLN A 55 -14.00 -8.10 -17.69
C GLN A 55 -12.79 -8.40 -16.78
N LEU A 56 -12.04 -9.48 -17.03
CA LEU A 56 -10.86 -9.82 -16.24
C LEU A 56 -9.69 -8.84 -16.46
N GLN A 57 -9.53 -8.30 -17.68
CA GLN A 57 -8.58 -7.23 -17.95
C GLN A 57 -8.90 -5.97 -17.15
N SER A 58 -10.19 -5.61 -17.06
CA SER A 58 -10.65 -4.51 -16.22
C SER A 58 -10.35 -4.78 -14.75
N ASN A 59 -10.66 -5.99 -14.25
CA ASN A 59 -10.37 -6.39 -12.87
C ASN A 59 -8.87 -6.31 -12.54
N LEU A 60 -8.00 -6.81 -13.43
CA LEU A 60 -6.55 -6.70 -13.28
C LEU A 60 -6.08 -5.25 -13.28
N THR A 61 -6.68 -4.38 -14.10
CA THR A 61 -6.35 -2.95 -14.15
C THR A 61 -6.71 -2.25 -12.84
N SER A 62 -7.88 -2.57 -12.28
CA SER A 62 -8.30 -2.09 -10.95
C SER A 62 -7.35 -2.57 -9.85
N ALA A 63 -7.02 -3.87 -9.82
CA ALA A 63 -6.11 -4.44 -8.84
C ALA A 63 -4.71 -3.81 -8.90
N ARG A 64 -4.18 -3.53 -10.10
CA ARG A 64 -2.92 -2.78 -10.29
C ARG A 64 -3.03 -1.36 -9.73
N SER A 65 -4.15 -0.69 -9.96
CA SER A 65 -4.37 0.66 -9.45
C SER A 65 -4.41 0.68 -7.92
N ASP A 66 -5.01 -0.34 -7.30
CA ASP A 66 -5.09 -0.47 -5.85
C ASP A 66 -3.73 -0.78 -5.22
N GLU A 67 -2.92 -1.63 -5.84
CA GLU A 67 -1.52 -1.87 -5.41
C GLU A 67 -0.68 -0.59 -5.47
N ILE A 68 -0.80 0.20 -6.55
CA ILE A 68 -0.09 1.47 -6.68
C ILE A 68 -0.51 2.47 -5.60
N ARG A 69 -1.82 2.56 -5.30
CA ARG A 69 -2.31 3.45 -4.24
C ARG A 69 -1.79 3.00 -2.87
N ALA A 70 -1.84 1.70 -2.56
CA ALA A 70 -1.31 1.18 -1.30
C ALA A 70 0.18 1.50 -1.14
N LEU A 71 0.97 1.36 -2.21
CA LEU A 71 2.39 1.72 -2.20
C LEU A 71 2.61 3.23 -1.98
N ALA A 72 1.80 4.07 -2.61
CA ALA A 72 1.87 5.52 -2.44
C ALA A 72 1.53 5.93 -1.00
N ASP A 73 0.46 5.36 -0.43
CA ASP A 73 0.04 5.63 0.94
C ASP A 73 1.11 5.19 1.95
N TYR A 74 1.67 3.99 1.80
CA TYR A 74 2.77 3.50 2.64
C TYR A 74 4.00 4.43 2.58
N ASN A 75 4.37 4.90 1.40
CA ASN A 75 5.49 5.83 1.24
C ASN A 75 5.22 7.20 1.90
N ASN A 76 3.98 7.69 1.82
CA ASN A 76 3.58 8.93 2.48
C ASN A 76 3.65 8.80 4.00
N ASP A 77 3.19 7.67 4.55
CA ASP A 77 3.28 7.39 5.98
C ASP A 77 4.71 7.30 6.48
N LEU A 78 5.59 6.64 5.72
CA LEU A 78 7.00 6.55 6.07
C LEU A 78 7.67 7.93 6.07
N ALA A 79 7.30 8.80 5.13
CA ALA A 79 7.77 10.18 5.09
C ALA A 79 7.25 11.02 6.28
N GLN A 80 5.98 10.83 6.66
CA GLN A 80 5.40 11.51 7.82
C GLN A 80 6.07 11.06 9.13
N LEU A 81 6.26 9.76 9.32
CA LEU A 81 6.97 9.21 10.48
C LEU A 81 8.38 9.80 10.60
N SER A 82 9.11 9.90 9.48
CA SER A 82 10.46 10.49 9.45
C SER A 82 10.46 11.96 9.86
N LEU A 83 9.44 12.73 9.48
CA LEU A 83 9.28 14.13 9.87
C LEU A 83 8.97 14.27 11.37
N ASP A 84 8.06 13.44 11.88
CA ASP A 84 7.65 13.45 13.29
C ASP A 84 8.81 13.02 14.21
N GLU A 85 9.61 12.03 13.81
CA GLU A 85 10.85 11.65 14.51
C GLU A 85 11.88 12.79 14.54
N GLY A 86 12.09 13.47 13.40
CA GLY A 86 13.01 14.60 13.31
C GLY A 86 12.62 15.77 14.23
N THR A 87 11.34 16.15 14.21
CA THR A 87 10.82 17.21 15.08
C THR A 87 10.86 16.82 16.56
N ALA A 88 10.61 15.55 16.89
CA ALA A 88 10.74 15.04 18.25
C ALA A 88 12.18 15.17 18.78
N LEU A 89 13.18 14.83 17.97
CA LEU A 89 14.59 14.90 18.32
C LEU A 89 15.08 16.34 18.51
N GLU A 90 14.64 17.28 17.67
CA GLU A 90 14.95 18.72 17.82
C GLU A 90 14.40 19.28 19.13
N HIS A 91 13.14 18.98 19.46
CA HIS A 91 12.52 19.42 20.71
C HIS A 91 13.25 18.84 21.94
N ALA A 92 13.67 17.58 21.90
CA ALA A 92 14.42 16.94 22.98
C ALA A 92 15.80 17.60 23.19
N HIS A 93 16.53 17.88 22.11
CA HIS A 93 17.83 18.58 22.18
C HIS A 93 17.70 19.99 22.75
N VAL A 94 16.66 20.74 22.38
CA VAL A 94 16.41 22.08 22.93
C VAL A 94 16.12 22.02 24.44
N GLN A 95 15.37 21.03 24.92
CA GLN A 95 15.12 20.86 26.36
C GLN A 95 16.36 20.47 27.16
N LEU A 96 17.23 19.62 26.61
CA LEU A 96 18.48 19.23 27.27
C LEU A 96 19.48 20.39 27.37
N ARG A 97 19.49 21.33 26.43
CA ARG A 97 20.37 22.51 26.45
C ARG A 97 19.89 23.64 27.34
N LEU A 98 18.61 23.65 27.74
CA LEU A 98 17.99 24.70 28.56
C LEU A 98 17.93 24.36 30.06
N LYS A 99 18.62 23.30 30.49
CA LYS A 99 18.82 22.93 31.90
C LYS A 99 20.29 23.00 32.26
#